data_AF-A0A0Q7EEQ2-F1
#
_entry.id   AF-A0A0Q7EEQ2-F1
#
_cell.length_a   1.000
_cell.length_b   1.000
_cell.length_c   1.000
_cell.angle_alpha   90.00
_cell.angle_beta   90.00
_cell.angle_gamma   90.00
#
_symmetry.space_group_name_H-M   'P 1'
#
loop_
_entity.id
_entity.type
_entity.pdbx_description
1 polymer ?
#
loop_
_entity_poly.entity_id
_entity_poly.type
_entity_poly.pdbx_seq_one_letter_code
_entity_poly.pdbx_strand_id
1 'polypeptide(L)'
;MPTKSRPPSAEQDLAYLRSIVEGGGGDSGKGMLTMGALYLAGGLLYGLQCLFHVGQIVGVIRWSGPASLAFVVGVTVAFLVVMTWAILEDRKVGGAARGAMVTRTMNAAFSATGMCNLAVIIIFGVGSARDNDFAVWLYYPAIIFALQSAAWFVAWSLRKKLWMLFMSLGGWLTAVALGLLVREPAAYLMVCTLALFGLFALPGWIMLRGALRARKAA
;
A
#
# COMPACT_ATOMS: atom_id res chain seq x y z
N MET A 1 -17.14 0.63 -45.55
CA MET A 1 -16.33 1.86 -45.66
C MET A 1 -15.46 1.97 -44.41
N PRO A 2 -14.12 2.03 -44.52
CA PRO A 2 -13.26 2.18 -43.36
C PRO A 2 -13.33 3.62 -42.86
N THR A 3 -13.64 3.80 -41.58
CA THR A 3 -13.63 5.11 -40.91
C THR A 3 -12.21 5.63 -40.84
N LYS A 4 -11.91 6.66 -41.63
CA LYS A 4 -10.63 7.39 -41.60
C LYS A 4 -10.42 7.92 -40.17
N SER A 5 -9.44 7.38 -39.45
CA SER A 5 -9.04 7.88 -38.14
C SER A 5 -8.61 9.33 -38.29
N ARG A 6 -9.35 10.24 -37.63
CA ARG A 6 -9.05 11.67 -37.60
C ARG A 6 -7.65 11.82 -36.97
N PRO A 7 -6.70 12.53 -37.60
CA PRO A 7 -5.40 12.75 -36.98
C PRO A 7 -5.61 13.43 -35.61
N PRO A 8 -4.83 13.06 -34.58
CA PRO A 8 -4.92 13.72 -33.28
C PRO A 8 -4.81 15.24 -33.47
N SER A 9 -5.73 15.97 -32.83
CA SER A 9 -5.75 17.43 -32.93
C SER A 9 -4.47 18.00 -32.31
N ALA A 10 -3.90 19.07 -32.88
CA ALA A 10 -2.75 19.76 -32.31
C ALA A 10 -2.97 20.18 -30.83
N GLU A 11 -4.23 20.38 -30.43
CA GLU A 11 -4.64 20.64 -29.05
C GLU A 11 -4.45 19.42 -28.14
N GLN A 12 -4.66 18.20 -28.65
CA GLN A 12 -4.40 16.94 -27.93
C GLN A 12 -2.90 16.70 -27.77
N ASP A 13 -2.11 17.01 -28.80
CA ASP A 13 -0.64 16.90 -28.75
C ASP A 13 -0.05 17.92 -27.78
N LEU A 14 -0.56 19.16 -27.78
CA LEU A 14 -0.17 20.18 -26.79
C LEU A 14 -0.60 19.80 -25.38
N ALA A 15 -1.81 19.25 -25.19
CA ALA A 15 -2.24 18.74 -23.89
C ALA A 15 -1.35 17.58 -23.43
N TYR A 16 -0.90 16.71 -24.34
CA TYR A 16 0.03 15.62 -24.05
C TYR A 16 1.44 16.15 -23.71
N LEU A 17 2.00 17.06 -24.50
CA LEU A 17 3.31 17.67 -24.22
C LEU A 17 3.27 18.46 -22.91
N ARG A 18 2.19 19.20 -22.66
CA ARG A 18 1.93 19.88 -21.38
C ARG A 18 1.83 18.87 -20.23
N SER A 19 1.17 17.73 -20.44
CA SER A 19 1.13 16.64 -19.44
C SER A 19 2.51 16.04 -19.14
N ILE A 20 3.40 15.98 -20.13
CA ILE A 20 4.77 15.50 -19.96
C ILE A 20 5.60 16.54 -19.19
N VAL A 21 5.48 17.83 -19.55
CA VAL A 21 6.23 18.93 -18.94
C VAL A 21 5.73 19.20 -17.51
N GLU A 22 4.42 19.30 -17.29
CA GLU A 22 3.81 19.49 -15.97
C GLU A 22 3.91 18.22 -15.12
N GLY A 23 3.83 17.03 -15.71
CA GLY A 23 4.08 15.75 -15.02
C GLY A 23 5.55 15.53 -14.63
N GLY A 24 6.48 16.17 -15.35
CA GLY A 24 7.90 16.23 -15.05
C GLY A 24 8.26 17.27 -13.98
N GLY A 25 7.55 18.40 -13.92
CA GLY A 25 7.83 19.52 -13.00
C GLY A 25 6.97 19.59 -11.74
N GLY A 26 5.80 18.96 -11.71
CA GLY A 26 4.86 19.02 -10.59
C GLY A 26 4.83 17.73 -9.80
N ASP A 27 5.50 17.71 -8.65
CA ASP A 27 5.20 16.78 -7.57
C ASP A 27 3.73 16.99 -7.20
N SER A 28 2.82 16.22 -7.81
CA SER A 28 1.39 16.24 -7.53
C SER A 28 1.19 15.59 -6.16
N GLY A 29 1.66 16.30 -5.13
CA GLY A 29 1.72 15.88 -3.74
C GLY A 29 0.35 15.46 -3.21
N LYS A 30 -0.75 15.93 -3.82
CA LYS A 30 -2.11 15.59 -3.39
C LYS A 30 -2.46 14.10 -3.51
N GLY A 31 -2.18 13.43 -4.63
CA GLY A 31 -2.41 11.97 -4.73
C GLY A 31 -1.46 11.15 -3.86
N MET A 32 -0.29 11.73 -3.55
CA MET A 32 0.70 11.16 -2.64
C MET A 32 0.33 11.33 -1.17
N LEU A 33 -0.55 12.30 -0.81
CA LEU A 33 -1.10 12.46 0.56
C LEU A 33 -1.96 11.27 0.94
N THR A 34 -2.93 10.92 0.10
CA THR A 34 -3.88 9.83 0.35
C THR A 34 -3.11 8.52 0.50
N MET A 35 -2.25 8.20 -0.46
CA MET A 35 -1.38 7.03 -0.38
C MET A 35 -0.45 7.08 0.85
N GLY A 36 0.21 8.21 1.11
CA GLY A 36 1.11 8.37 2.26
C GLY A 36 0.39 8.19 3.61
N ALA A 37 -0.83 8.72 3.75
CA ALA A 37 -1.66 8.58 4.94
C ALA A 37 -2.09 7.13 5.16
N LEU A 38 -2.50 6.41 4.10
CA LEU A 38 -2.85 5.00 4.17
C LEU A 38 -1.65 4.12 4.55
N TYR A 39 -0.48 4.37 3.97
CA TYR A 39 0.75 3.63 4.30
C TYR A 39 1.21 3.89 5.72
N LEU A 40 1.15 5.15 6.19
CA LEU A 40 1.51 5.52 7.55
C LEU A 40 0.53 4.91 8.56
N ALA A 41 -0.77 5.06 8.33
CA ALA A 41 -1.79 4.50 9.20
C ALA A 41 -1.72 2.97 9.22
N GLY A 42 -1.57 2.33 8.06
CA GLY A 42 -1.41 0.87 7.97
C GLY A 42 -0.16 0.38 8.70
N GLY A 43 1.00 1.00 8.45
CA GLY A 43 2.25 0.63 9.11
C GLY A 43 2.19 0.80 10.64
N LEU A 44 1.57 1.87 11.13
CA LEU A 44 1.43 2.12 12.57
C LEU A 44 0.39 1.22 13.23
N LEU A 45 -0.80 1.10 12.65
CA LEU A 45 -1.91 0.32 13.22
C LEU A 45 -1.58 -1.17 13.23
N TYR A 46 -1.17 -1.72 12.08
CA TYR A 46 -0.81 -3.13 11.99
C TYR A 46 0.53 -3.42 12.66
N GLY A 47 1.49 -2.48 12.64
CA GLY A 47 2.75 -2.63 13.38
C GLY A 47 2.53 -2.71 14.88
N LEU A 48 1.63 -1.87 15.42
CA LEU A 48 1.22 -1.92 16.82
C LEU A 48 0.49 -3.22 17.15
N GLN A 49 -0.36 -3.71 16.24
CA GLN A 49 -1.03 -5.01 16.39
C GLN A 49 -0.02 -6.17 16.45
N CYS A 50 1.00 -6.17 15.59
CA CYS A 50 2.06 -7.17 15.65
C CYS A 50 2.84 -7.09 16.97
N LEU A 51 3.17 -5.87 17.44
CA LEU A 51 3.88 -5.66 18.70
C LEU A 51 3.06 -6.15 19.91
N PHE A 52 1.74 -5.96 19.86
CA PHE A 52 0.81 -6.49 20.86
C PHE A 52 0.84 -8.01 20.92
N HIS A 53 0.80 -8.69 19.76
CA HIS A 53 0.92 -10.15 19.69
C HIS A 53 2.30 -10.65 20.15
N VAL A 54 3.39 -9.93 19.88
CA VAL A 54 4.71 -10.22 20.48
C VAL A 54 4.63 -10.14 22.01
N GLY A 55 3.95 -9.11 22.55
CA GLY A 55 3.71 -8.99 23.99
C GLY A 55 2.89 -10.14 24.60
N GLN A 56 2.00 -10.76 23.81
CA GLN A 56 1.28 -11.98 24.22
C GLN A 56 2.19 -13.21 24.24
N ILE A 57 3.06 -13.37 23.24
CA ILE A 57 4.03 -14.48 23.16
C ILE A 57 5.05 -14.43 24.30
N VAL A 58 5.55 -13.23 24.62
CA VAL A 58 6.49 -13.02 25.75
C VAL A 58 5.78 -13.14 27.11
N GLY A 59 4.45 -13.26 27.13
CA GLY A 59 3.66 -13.50 28.34
C GLY A 59 3.39 -12.26 29.19
N VAL A 60 3.77 -11.06 28.71
CA VAL A 60 3.53 -9.77 29.36
C VAL A 60 2.04 -9.38 29.26
N ILE A 61 1.37 -9.79 28.18
CA ILE A 61 -0.03 -9.49 27.91
C ILE A 61 -0.84 -10.79 27.91
N ARG A 62 -1.58 -11.05 28.99
CA ARG A 62 -2.48 -12.21 29.10
C ARG A 62 -3.93 -11.76 28.95
N TRP A 63 -4.37 -11.59 27.70
CA TRP A 63 -5.76 -11.31 27.37
C TRP A 63 -6.48 -12.59 26.96
N SER A 64 -7.76 -12.68 27.29
CA SER A 64 -8.61 -13.79 26.83
C SER A 64 -8.71 -13.78 25.30
N GLY A 65 -8.99 -14.94 24.70
CA GLY A 65 -9.17 -15.07 23.24
C GLY A 65 -10.13 -14.02 22.65
N PRO A 66 -11.31 -13.78 23.24
CA PRO A 66 -12.24 -12.75 22.77
C PRO A 66 -11.71 -11.31 22.87
N ALA A 67 -10.95 -10.98 23.91
CA ALA A 67 -10.37 -9.64 24.08
C ALA A 67 -9.27 -9.36 23.05
N SER A 68 -8.46 -10.37 22.75
CA SER A 68 -7.45 -10.30 21.69
C SER A 68 -8.09 -10.15 20.31
N LEU A 69 -9.18 -10.87 20.07
CA LEU A 69 -9.93 -10.81 18.82
C LEU A 69 -10.63 -9.44 18.65
N ALA A 70 -11.22 -8.90 19.72
CA ALA A 70 -11.79 -7.55 19.73
C ALA A 70 -10.74 -6.47 19.42
N PHE A 71 -9.51 -6.62 19.91
CA PHE A 71 -8.41 -5.71 19.59
C PHE A 71 -8.03 -5.74 18.10
N VAL A 72 -7.84 -6.94 17.54
CA VAL A 72 -7.52 -7.12 16.11
C VAL A 72 -8.63 -6.57 15.20
N VAL A 73 -9.88 -6.84 15.56
CA VAL A 73 -11.05 -6.28 14.86
C VAL A 73 -11.05 -4.75 15.00
N GLY A 74 -10.79 -4.22 16.18
CA GLY A 74 -10.71 -2.78 16.43
C GLY A 74 -9.65 -2.08 15.57
N VAL A 75 -8.44 -2.65 15.46
CA VAL A 75 -7.37 -2.13 14.59
C VAL A 75 -7.81 -2.13 13.12
N THR A 76 -8.44 -3.21 12.67
CA THR A 76 -8.95 -3.33 11.30
C THR A 76 -10.04 -2.29 11.01
N VAL A 77 -10.99 -2.13 11.92
CA VAL A 77 -12.05 -1.11 11.81
C VAL A 77 -11.46 0.30 11.79
N ALA A 78 -10.48 0.60 12.65
CA ALA A 78 -9.80 1.89 12.65
C ALA A 78 -9.09 2.17 11.31
N PHE A 79 -8.41 1.16 10.75
CA PHE A 79 -7.80 1.27 9.44
C PHE A 79 -8.84 1.50 8.34
N LEU A 80 -9.96 0.78 8.36
CA LEU A 80 -11.06 0.98 7.41
C LEU A 80 -11.65 2.39 7.51
N VAL A 81 -11.81 2.94 8.72
CA VAL A 81 -12.28 4.32 8.92
C VAL A 81 -11.31 5.31 8.29
N VAL A 82 -10.01 5.17 8.55
CA VAL A 82 -8.97 6.02 7.94
C VAL A 82 -8.99 5.88 6.42
N MET A 83 -9.16 4.65 5.91
CA MET A 83 -9.22 4.38 4.48
C MET A 83 -10.42 5.00 3.80
N THR A 84 -11.61 4.84 4.37
CA THR A 84 -12.84 5.46 3.88
C THR A 84 -12.71 6.97 3.91
N TRP A 85 -12.20 7.55 5.01
CA TRP A 85 -11.94 8.98 5.09
C TRP A 85 -10.99 9.47 4.01
N ALA A 86 -9.86 8.77 3.80
CA ALA A 86 -8.87 9.12 2.79
C ALA A 86 -9.46 9.07 1.37
N ILE A 87 -10.27 8.05 1.05
CA ILE A 87 -10.98 7.94 -0.24
C ILE A 87 -11.99 9.09 -0.41
N LEU A 88 -12.76 9.40 0.63
CA LEU A 88 -13.74 10.48 0.58
C LEU A 88 -13.06 11.84 0.42
N GLU A 89 -11.93 12.07 1.08
CA GLU A 89 -11.13 13.29 0.96
C GLU A 89 -10.54 13.43 -0.45
N ASP A 90 -10.00 12.36 -1.02
CA ASP A 90 -9.49 12.33 -2.39
C ASP A 90 -10.59 12.66 -3.41
N ARG A 91 -11.81 12.16 -3.18
CA ARG A 91 -12.99 12.46 -4.01
C ARG A 91 -13.44 13.91 -3.91
N LYS A 92 -13.36 14.53 -2.73
CA LYS A 92 -13.76 15.94 -2.50
C LYS A 92 -12.84 16.94 -3.19
N VAL A 93 -11.54 16.63 -3.24
CA VAL A 93 -10.53 17.52 -3.84
C VAL A 93 -10.63 17.53 -5.38
N GLY A 94 -11.38 16.59 -5.96
CA GLY A 94 -11.90 16.68 -7.32
C GLY A 94 -10.85 16.36 -8.39
N GLY A 95 -11.03 15.24 -9.10
CA GLY A 95 -10.80 15.07 -10.56
C GLY A 95 -9.46 15.47 -11.22
N ALA A 96 -8.48 15.99 -10.49
CA ALA A 96 -7.27 16.62 -11.01
C ALA A 96 -6.15 15.61 -11.34
N ALA A 97 -6.37 14.31 -11.07
CA ALA A 97 -5.48 13.24 -11.49
C ALA A 97 -5.63 12.85 -12.98
N ARG A 98 -6.37 13.64 -13.78
CA ARG A 98 -6.48 13.47 -15.24
C ARG A 98 -5.24 13.92 -16.01
N GLY A 99 -4.24 14.50 -15.34
CA GLY A 99 -3.22 15.31 -16.00
C GLY A 99 -1.92 14.64 -16.45
N ALA A 100 -1.58 13.40 -16.07
CA ALA A 100 -0.32 12.79 -16.50
C ALA A 100 -0.44 11.27 -16.67
N MET A 101 0.01 10.75 -17.84
CA MET A 101 0.05 9.31 -18.15
C MET A 101 0.72 8.51 -17.02
N VAL A 102 1.81 9.04 -16.45
CA VAL A 102 2.56 8.44 -15.34
C VAL A 102 1.69 8.23 -14.09
N THR A 103 0.91 9.24 -13.68
CA THR A 103 0.03 9.15 -12.51
C THR A 103 -1.10 8.16 -12.72
N ARG A 104 -1.67 8.12 -13.93
CA ARG A 104 -2.72 7.15 -14.28
C ARG A 104 -2.20 5.71 -14.25
N THR A 105 -1.01 5.46 -14.80
CA THR A 105 -0.36 4.15 -14.77
C THR A 105 -0.05 3.72 -13.34
N MET A 106 0.44 4.64 -12.50
CA MET A 106 0.73 4.36 -11.10
C MET A 106 -0.54 4.01 -10.31
N ASN A 107 -1.62 4.78 -10.49
CA ASN A 107 -2.92 4.48 -9.87
C ASN A 107 -3.49 3.14 -10.34
N ALA A 108 -3.36 2.82 -11.64
CA ALA A 108 -3.79 1.54 -12.17
C ALA A 108 -3.00 0.36 -11.56
N ALA A 109 -1.68 0.51 -11.41
CA ALA A 109 -0.83 -0.51 -10.78
C ALA A 109 -1.23 -0.77 -9.32
N PHE A 110 -1.36 0.28 -8.50
CA PHE A 110 -1.79 0.13 -7.11
C PHE A 110 -3.23 -0.39 -6.97
N SER A 111 -4.14 0.02 -7.86
CA SER A 111 -5.50 -0.52 -7.89
C SER A 111 -5.54 -1.99 -8.28
N ALA A 112 -4.72 -2.43 -9.24
CA ALA A 112 -4.60 -3.84 -9.61
C ALA A 112 -4.08 -4.68 -8.45
N THR A 113 -3.07 -4.19 -7.73
CA THR A 113 -2.57 -4.83 -6.51
C THR A 113 -3.67 -4.93 -5.44
N GLY A 114 -4.47 -3.88 -5.24
CA GLY A 114 -5.61 -3.91 -4.32
C GLY A 114 -6.70 -4.92 -4.71
N MET A 115 -7.01 -5.05 -6.00
CA MET A 115 -7.95 -6.07 -6.49
C MET A 115 -7.39 -7.48 -6.30
N CYS A 116 -6.09 -7.67 -6.53
CA CYS A 116 -5.44 -8.95 -6.26
C CYS A 116 -5.49 -9.30 -4.77
N ASN A 117 -5.29 -8.32 -3.88
CA ASN A 117 -5.44 -8.51 -2.44
C ASN A 117 -6.83 -9.07 -2.06
N LEU A 118 -7.91 -8.53 -2.64
CA LEU A 118 -9.27 -9.04 -2.45
C LEU A 118 -9.45 -10.49 -2.94
N ALA A 119 -8.79 -10.89 -4.03
CA ALA A 119 -8.83 -12.28 -4.48
C ALA A 119 -8.06 -13.20 -3.53
N VAL A 120 -6.86 -12.79 -3.13
CA VAL A 120 -5.97 -13.58 -2.26
C VAL A 120 -6.59 -13.78 -0.88
N ILE A 121 -7.22 -12.76 -0.28
CA ILE A 121 -7.89 -12.93 1.03
C ILE A 121 -9.04 -13.95 0.97
N ILE A 122 -9.77 -14.02 -0.16
CA ILE A 122 -10.83 -15.02 -0.36
C ILE A 122 -10.21 -16.42 -0.50
N ILE A 123 -9.15 -16.57 -1.31
CA ILE A 123 -8.49 -17.86 -1.55
C ILE A 123 -7.91 -18.42 -0.24
N PHE A 124 -7.10 -17.62 0.45
CA PHE A 124 -6.45 -18.06 1.69
C PHE A 124 -7.40 -18.12 2.88
N GLY A 125 -8.43 -17.27 2.92
CA GLY A 125 -9.48 -17.33 3.94
C GLY A 125 -10.31 -18.59 3.84
N VAL A 126 -10.81 -18.90 2.64
CA VAL A 126 -11.58 -20.14 2.42
C VAL A 126 -10.67 -21.37 2.55
N GLY A 127 -9.43 -21.30 2.05
CA GLY A 127 -8.45 -22.38 2.16
C GLY A 127 -8.12 -22.71 3.62
N SER A 128 -7.77 -21.71 4.43
CA SER A 128 -7.48 -21.90 5.85
C SER A 128 -8.68 -22.45 6.63
N ALA A 129 -9.90 -21.99 6.31
CA ALA A 129 -11.13 -22.52 6.93
C ALA A 129 -11.42 -23.98 6.56
N ARG A 130 -11.08 -24.40 5.33
CA ARG A 130 -11.24 -25.79 4.88
C ARG A 130 -10.21 -26.71 5.50
N ASP A 131 -8.95 -26.31 5.48
CA ASP A 131 -7.82 -27.16 5.88
C ASP A 131 -7.58 -27.15 7.41
N ASN A 132 -8.29 -26.29 8.15
CA ASN A 132 -8.10 -26.04 9.59
C ASN A 132 -6.64 -25.70 9.96
N ASP A 133 -5.86 -25.24 8.98
CA ASP A 133 -4.47 -24.87 9.14
C ASP A 133 -4.33 -23.35 9.05
N PHE A 134 -3.93 -22.74 10.17
CA PHE A 134 -3.68 -21.30 10.26
C PHE A 134 -2.37 -20.91 9.56
N ALA A 135 -1.45 -21.85 9.31
CA ALA A 135 -0.24 -21.59 8.54
C ALA A 135 -0.58 -21.16 7.10
N VAL A 136 -1.66 -21.69 6.53
CA VAL A 136 -2.17 -21.26 5.21
C VAL A 136 -2.50 -19.76 5.25
N TRP A 137 -3.18 -19.28 6.30
CA TRP A 137 -3.49 -17.86 6.46
C TRP A 137 -2.23 -16.99 6.64
N LEU A 138 -1.18 -17.50 7.28
CA LEU A 138 0.10 -16.78 7.44
C LEU A 138 0.86 -16.57 6.13
N TYR A 139 0.55 -17.27 5.03
CA TYR A 139 1.11 -16.95 3.72
C TYR A 139 0.48 -15.72 3.05
N TYR A 140 -0.71 -15.30 3.49
CA TYR A 140 -1.39 -14.13 2.92
C TYR A 140 -0.55 -12.85 3.03
N PRO A 141 -0.02 -12.46 4.21
CA PRO A 141 0.78 -11.23 4.30
C PRO A 141 2.04 -11.27 3.42
N ALA A 142 2.71 -12.43 3.32
CA ALA A 142 3.87 -12.59 2.44
C ALA A 142 3.53 -12.27 0.97
N ILE A 143 2.39 -12.77 0.49
CA ILE A 143 1.91 -12.49 -0.88
C ILE A 143 1.57 -11.01 -1.05
N ILE A 144 0.94 -10.37 -0.07
CA ILE A 144 0.62 -8.94 -0.15
C ILE A 144 1.90 -8.10 -0.20
N PHE A 145 2.90 -8.42 0.61
CA PHE A 145 4.22 -7.78 0.51
C PHE A 145 4.82 -7.95 -0.89
N ALA A 146 4.73 -9.14 -1.50
CA ALA A 146 5.26 -9.39 -2.85
C ALA A 146 4.53 -8.58 -3.94
N LEU A 147 3.19 -8.54 -3.89
CA LEU A 147 2.37 -7.81 -4.86
C LEU A 147 2.50 -6.29 -4.70
N GLN A 148 2.59 -5.79 -3.47
CA GLN A 148 2.81 -4.36 -3.19
C GLN A 148 4.22 -3.93 -3.65
N SER A 149 5.20 -4.81 -3.51
CA SER A 149 6.56 -4.58 -4.01
C SER A 149 6.64 -4.47 -5.52
N ALA A 150 5.80 -5.24 -6.25
CA ALA A 150 5.66 -5.13 -7.68
C ALA A 150 5.06 -3.78 -8.10
N ALA A 151 4.05 -3.27 -7.38
CA ALA A 151 3.50 -1.93 -7.63
C ALA A 151 4.55 -0.83 -7.40
N TRP A 152 5.37 -0.95 -6.35
CA TRP A 152 6.48 -0.03 -6.12
C TRP A 152 7.58 -0.12 -7.17
N PHE A 153 7.83 -1.30 -7.73
CA PHE A 153 8.76 -1.46 -8.84
C PHE A 153 8.29 -0.71 -10.09
N VAL A 154 6.99 -0.78 -10.39
CA VAL A 154 6.37 0.00 -11.48
C VAL A 154 6.45 1.50 -11.19
N ALA A 155 6.21 1.92 -9.95
CA ALA A 155 6.36 3.32 -9.56
C ALA A 155 7.82 3.81 -9.76
N TRP A 156 8.81 2.99 -9.39
CA TRP A 156 10.21 3.27 -9.64
C TRP A 156 10.55 3.30 -11.13
N SER A 157 10.05 2.36 -11.94
CA SER A 157 10.36 2.31 -13.37
C SER A 157 9.87 3.57 -14.11
N LEU A 158 8.79 4.18 -13.63
CA LEU A 158 8.21 5.41 -14.17
C LEU A 158 8.84 6.70 -13.61
N ARG A 159 9.11 6.79 -12.29
CA ARG A 159 9.57 8.02 -11.63
C ARG A 159 11.06 8.05 -11.34
N LYS A 160 11.76 6.92 -11.47
CA LYS A 160 13.20 6.71 -11.24
C LYS A 160 13.74 7.22 -9.89
N LYS A 161 12.86 7.40 -8.88
CA LYS A 161 13.27 7.82 -7.53
C LYS A 161 13.77 6.61 -6.73
N LEU A 162 15.02 6.65 -6.28
CA LEU A 162 15.69 5.52 -5.59
C LEU A 162 14.92 5.00 -4.36
N TRP A 163 14.24 5.87 -3.62
CA TRP A 163 13.44 5.44 -2.46
C TRP A 163 12.33 4.45 -2.84
N MET A 164 11.74 4.54 -4.04
CA MET A 164 10.72 3.60 -4.51
C MET A 164 11.32 2.22 -4.78
N LEU A 165 12.57 2.18 -5.27
CA LEU A 165 13.31 0.92 -5.47
C LEU A 165 13.63 0.26 -4.14
N PHE A 166 14.06 1.03 -3.13
CA PHE A 166 14.28 0.50 -1.79
C PHE A 166 13.01 -0.12 -1.20
N MET A 167 11.83 0.46 -1.45
CA MET A 167 10.55 -0.12 -1.00
C MET A 167 10.21 -1.42 -1.72
N SER A 168 10.42 -1.47 -3.03
CA SER A 168 10.20 -2.68 -3.82
C SER A 168 11.12 -3.83 -3.37
N LEU A 169 12.43 -3.56 -3.27
CA LEU A 169 13.40 -4.57 -2.85
C LEU A 169 13.18 -5.02 -1.41
N GLY A 170 12.96 -4.06 -0.50
CA GLY A 170 12.70 -4.37 0.91
C GLY A 170 11.42 -5.16 1.10
N GLY A 171 10.36 -4.86 0.35
CA GLY A 171 9.12 -5.61 0.43
C GLY A 171 9.23 -7.02 -0.15
N TRP A 172 9.99 -7.25 -1.23
CA TRP A 172 10.26 -8.61 -1.71
C TRP A 172 11.13 -9.42 -0.75
N LEU A 173 12.18 -8.81 -0.18
CA LEU A 173 12.97 -9.45 0.86
C LEU A 173 12.11 -9.84 2.06
N THR A 174 11.20 -8.96 2.47
CA THR A 174 10.23 -9.23 3.54
C THR A 174 9.29 -10.37 3.15
N ALA A 175 8.76 -10.38 1.92
CA ALA A 175 7.86 -11.44 1.46
C ALA A 175 8.53 -12.82 1.51
N VAL A 176 9.77 -12.92 1.05
CA VAL A 176 10.56 -14.17 1.12
C VAL A 176 10.82 -14.56 2.57
N ALA A 177 11.23 -13.62 3.42
CA ALA A 177 11.45 -13.88 4.83
C ALA A 177 10.17 -14.37 5.53
N LEU A 178 9.04 -13.71 5.33
CA LEU A 178 7.76 -14.12 5.90
C LEU A 178 7.34 -15.52 5.41
N GLY A 179 7.52 -15.82 4.13
CA GLY A 179 7.22 -17.14 3.56
C GLY A 179 8.07 -18.27 4.15
N LEU A 180 9.35 -18.02 4.42
CA LEU A 180 10.25 -18.97 5.06
C LEU A 180 9.98 -19.13 6.57
N LEU A 181 9.54 -18.06 7.22
CA LEU A 181 9.32 -18.02 8.67
C LEU A 181 7.87 -18.37 9.09
N VAL A 182 7.00 -18.79 8.16
CA VAL A 182 5.58 -19.11 8.47
C VAL A 182 5.41 -20.08 9.64
N ARG A 183 6.36 -21.00 9.85
CA ARG A 183 6.29 -21.99 10.93
C ARG A 183 6.90 -21.53 12.27
N GLU A 184 7.46 -20.32 12.31
CA GLU A 184 8.17 -19.73 13.46
C GLU A 184 7.44 -18.43 13.91
N PRO A 185 6.39 -18.52 14.75
CA PRO A 185 5.48 -17.40 15.01
C PRO A 185 6.18 -16.15 15.56
N ALA A 186 7.18 -16.32 16.44
CA ALA A 186 7.90 -15.22 17.06
C ALA A 186 8.81 -14.49 16.05
N ALA A 187 9.55 -15.24 15.23
CA ALA A 187 10.43 -14.66 14.22
C ALA A 187 9.60 -14.01 13.09
N TYR A 188 8.49 -14.62 12.69
CA TYR A 188 7.53 -14.07 11.73
C TYR A 188 7.01 -12.70 12.18
N LEU A 189 6.55 -12.59 13.43
CA LEU A 189 6.03 -11.35 14.00
C LEU A 189 7.09 -10.24 14.09
N MET A 190 8.33 -10.56 14.45
CA MET A 190 9.41 -9.56 14.48
C MET A 190 9.75 -9.03 13.10
N VAL A 191 9.85 -9.91 12.09
CA VAL A 191 10.10 -9.50 10.70
C VAL A 191 8.94 -8.66 10.17
N CYS A 192 7.69 -9.07 10.43
CA CYS A 192 6.50 -8.29 10.08
C CYS A 192 6.53 -6.90 10.73
N THR A 193 6.87 -6.82 12.01
CA THR A 193 6.92 -5.55 12.75
C THR A 193 7.99 -4.62 12.17
N LEU A 194 9.20 -5.12 11.96
CA LEU A 194 10.30 -4.35 11.36
C LEU A 194 9.96 -3.88 9.94
N ALA A 195 9.31 -4.73 9.15
CA ALA A 195 8.86 -4.38 7.82
C ALA A 195 7.73 -3.35 7.83
N LEU A 196 6.76 -3.46 8.73
CA LEU A 196 5.65 -2.51 8.84
C LEU A 196 6.13 -1.12 9.29
N PHE A 197 7.06 -1.05 10.24
CA PHE A 197 7.65 0.24 10.64
C PHE A 197 8.64 0.79 9.58
N GLY A 198 9.51 -0.06 9.04
CA GLY A 198 10.57 0.37 8.11
C GLY A 198 10.09 0.61 6.67
N LEU A 199 9.27 -0.28 6.14
CA LEU A 199 8.85 -0.28 4.73
C LEU A 199 7.45 0.29 4.50
N PHE A 200 6.66 0.51 5.56
CA PHE A 200 5.33 1.13 5.43
C PHE A 200 5.24 2.47 6.17
N ALA A 201 5.63 2.54 7.45
CA ALA A 201 5.53 3.79 8.21
C ALA A 201 6.56 4.85 7.77
N LEU A 202 7.81 4.46 7.52
CA LEU A 202 8.87 5.36 7.06
C LEU A 202 8.57 6.04 5.70
N PRO A 203 8.24 5.30 4.63
CA PRO A 203 7.86 5.94 3.37
C PRO A 203 6.54 6.69 3.47
N GLY A 204 5.55 6.18 4.23
CA GLY A 204 4.29 6.89 4.49
C GLY A 204 4.53 8.29 5.08
N TRP A 205 5.47 8.40 6.03
CA TRP A 205 5.90 9.67 6.60
C TRP A 205 6.63 10.59 5.60
N ILE A 206 7.53 10.02 4.77
CA ILE A 206 8.24 10.78 3.73
C ILE A 206 7.26 11.34 2.69
N MET A 207 6.30 10.52 2.25
CA MET A 207 5.24 10.90 1.31
C MET A 207 4.35 12.00 1.89
N LEU A 208 3.91 11.83 3.15
CA LEU A 208 3.07 12.80 3.85
C LEU A 208 3.80 14.14 4.06
N ARG A 209 5.08 14.12 4.47
CA ARG A 209 5.91 15.33 4.60
C ARG A 209 6.11 16.04 3.27
N GLY A 210 6.43 15.29 2.21
CA GLY A 210 6.63 15.85 0.88
C GLY A 210 5.39 16.59 0.40
N ALA A 211 4.23 15.98 0.61
CA ALA A 211 2.99 16.56 0.15
C ALA A 211 2.41 17.66 1.04
N LEU A 212 2.64 17.63 2.37
CA LEU A 212 2.34 18.75 3.26
C LEU A 212 3.18 19.99 2.93
N ARG A 213 4.45 19.79 2.53
CA ARG A 213 5.31 20.88 2.06
C ARG A 213 4.81 21.46 0.74
N ALA A 214 4.41 20.61 -0.22
CA ALA A 214 3.81 21.06 -1.48
C ALA A 214 2.50 21.84 -1.27
N ARG A 215 1.67 21.46 -0.28
CA ARG A 215 0.41 22.17 0.06
C ARG A 215 0.64 23.54 0.72
N LYS A 216 1.76 23.76 1.41
CA LYS A 216 2.11 25.06 2.00
C LYS A 216 2.75 26.04 1.01
N ALA A 217 3.27 25.53 -0.11
CA ALA A 217 3.93 26.32 -1.15
C ALA A 217 2.98 26.76 -2.29
N ALA A 218 1.75 26.24 -2.29
CA ALA A 218 0.66 26.59 -3.22
C ALA A 218 -0.38 27.46 -2.49
#